data_AF-A0A231HIN3-F1
#
_entry.id   AF-A0A231HIN3-F1
#
_cell.length_a   1.000
_cell.length_b   1.000
_cell.length_c   1.000
_cell.angle_alpha   90.00
_cell.angle_beta   90.00
_cell.angle_gamma   90.00
#
_symmetry.space_group_name_H-M   'P 1'
#
loop_
_entity.id
_entity.type
_entity.pdbx_description
1 polymer ?
#
loop_
_entity_poly.entity_id
_entity_poly.type
_entity_poly.pdbx_seq_one_letter_code
_entity_poly.pdbx_strand_id
1 'polypeptide(L)'
;MTQAGYGAVRALLDNGLHHFQHGPIDLIIGVDGEPACVQTGVEAAWQRFGSILPELVTELSQLRRPVGDKTTFQTPVAQRMGDACWPYRRGFVTAMAAVAGSVADEILQVILQAAPGLRRVFVNNGGDIALYLSPEETYTVGLVSNIDQVRVTALAVPTIAPDGTLTVHASQGIGGIATSGWRGRSFSMGIADSVTVLAVTAAQADVAATLIANQVNADHPGITRAPANTLKDDTDLGDRRVTVDVGPLPETIIRQALTHGAQVARQWQADGLILGAVLVLQGHVEAVFPALAEPCRYVA
;
A
#
# COMPACT_ATOMS: atom_id res chain seq x y z
N MET A 1 5.95 -3.80 30.03
CA MET A 1 7.33 -3.54 29.56
C MET A 1 7.32 -2.20 28.84
N THR A 2 8.31 -1.37 29.14
CA THR A 2 8.44 0.07 28.85
C THR A 2 8.40 0.40 27.35
N GLN A 3 7.36 1.07 26.86
CA GLN A 3 7.41 1.82 25.60
C GLN A 3 8.26 3.08 25.84
N ALA A 4 9.55 3.00 25.53
CA ALA A 4 10.31 4.19 25.19
C ALA A 4 9.74 4.70 23.86
N GLY A 5 8.85 5.70 23.92
CA GLY A 5 8.41 6.43 22.73
C GLY A 5 9.58 7.24 22.21
N TYR A 6 10.43 6.62 21.39
CA TYR A 6 11.40 7.36 20.59
C TYR A 6 10.61 8.30 19.70
N GLY A 7 10.87 9.60 19.82
CA GLY A 7 10.28 10.60 18.93
C GLY A 7 10.64 10.33 17.47
N ALA A 8 9.99 11.04 16.55
CA ALA A 8 10.31 10.90 15.14
C ALA A 8 11.81 11.11 14.88
N VAL A 9 12.38 10.31 13.98
CA VAL A 9 13.76 10.44 13.50
C VAL A 9 13.80 10.59 11.98
N ARG A 10 14.86 11.24 11.47
CA ARG A 10 15.12 11.37 10.03
C ARG A 10 16.57 11.13 9.66
N ALA A 11 16.80 10.64 8.45
CA ALA A 11 18.12 10.53 7.83
C ALA A 11 18.05 10.91 6.34
N LEU A 12 19.18 11.37 5.80
CA LEU A 12 19.43 11.43 4.37
C LEU A 12 20.26 10.20 4.00
N LEU A 13 19.78 9.42 3.05
CA LEU A 13 20.46 8.21 2.57
C LEU A 13 21.50 8.57 1.49
N ASP A 14 22.51 7.72 1.32
CA ASP A 14 23.62 7.95 0.38
C ASP A 14 23.17 8.13 -1.08
N ASN A 15 22.00 7.60 -1.43
CA ASN A 15 21.39 7.71 -2.75
C ASN A 15 20.50 8.97 -2.92
N GLY A 16 20.51 9.87 -1.94
CA GLY A 16 19.74 11.12 -1.96
C GLY A 16 18.28 11.00 -1.51
N LEU A 17 17.83 9.79 -1.11
CA LEU A 17 16.49 9.60 -0.57
C LEU A 17 16.42 10.04 0.89
N HIS A 18 15.27 10.54 1.31
CA HIS A 18 15.01 10.89 2.71
C HIS A 18 14.29 9.74 3.42
N HIS A 19 14.77 9.38 4.60
CA HIS A 19 14.16 8.37 5.45
C HIS A 19 13.57 9.02 6.70
N PHE A 20 12.27 8.87 6.94
CA PHE A 20 11.59 9.33 8.16
C PHE A 20 10.96 8.15 8.90
N GLN A 21 11.14 8.07 10.21
CA GLN A 21 10.57 6.99 11.02
C GLN A 21 9.95 7.51 12.32
N HIS A 22 8.76 7.03 12.65
CA HIS A 22 8.10 7.26 13.94
C HIS A 22 7.24 6.05 14.30
N GLY A 23 7.71 5.25 15.26
CA GLY A 23 7.05 3.98 15.62
C GLY A 23 6.94 3.04 14.40
N PRO A 24 5.72 2.58 14.02
CA PRO A 24 5.53 1.69 12.88
C PRO A 24 5.49 2.42 11.52
N ILE A 25 5.50 3.75 11.51
CA ILE A 25 5.49 4.54 10.28
C ILE A 25 6.93 4.71 9.81
N ASP A 26 7.21 4.25 8.60
CA ASP A 26 8.56 4.17 8.03
C ASP A 26 8.50 4.64 6.56
N LEU A 27 9.01 5.84 6.29
CA LEU A 27 8.89 6.50 4.99
C LEU A 27 10.23 6.58 4.28
N ILE A 28 10.23 6.19 3.01
CA ILE A 28 11.28 6.52 2.03
C ILE A 28 10.70 7.53 1.05
N ILE A 29 11.36 8.68 0.94
CA ILE A 29 10.86 9.83 0.18
C ILE A 29 11.90 10.21 -0.87
N GLY A 30 11.45 10.26 -2.13
CA GLY A 30 12.21 10.81 -3.24
C GLY A 30 11.56 12.08 -3.74
N VAL A 31 12.36 13.13 -3.94
CA VAL A 31 11.88 14.45 -4.38
C VAL A 31 12.82 14.95 -5.47
N ASP A 32 12.30 15.14 -6.68
CA ASP A 32 13.06 15.68 -7.80
C ASP A 32 12.53 17.07 -8.17
N GLY A 33 13.43 18.04 -8.25
CA GLY A 33 13.10 19.43 -8.57
C GLY A 33 14.30 20.36 -8.37
N GLU A 34 14.04 21.66 -8.34
CA GLU A 34 15.07 22.66 -7.99
C GLU A 34 15.50 22.47 -6.51
N PRO A 35 16.80 22.49 -6.19
CA PRO A 35 17.29 22.15 -4.85
C PRO A 35 16.66 22.91 -3.68
N ALA A 36 16.39 24.22 -3.81
CA ALA A 36 15.75 24.98 -2.75
C ALA A 36 14.28 24.58 -2.55
N CYS A 37 13.57 24.25 -3.63
CA CYS A 37 12.21 23.69 -3.59
C CYS A 37 12.22 22.31 -2.90
N VAL A 38 13.17 21.44 -3.25
CA VAL A 38 13.34 20.12 -2.61
C VAL A 38 13.53 20.28 -1.11
N GLN A 39 14.47 21.12 -0.69
CA GLN A 39 14.75 21.36 0.72
C GLN A 39 13.51 21.92 1.46
N THR A 40 12.80 22.85 0.85
CA THR A 40 11.58 23.45 1.42
C THR A 40 10.48 22.40 1.63
N GLY A 41 10.23 21.56 0.62
CA GLY A 41 9.22 20.51 0.68
C GLY A 41 9.55 19.44 1.73
N VAL A 42 10.80 18.99 1.77
CA VAL A 42 11.26 17.96 2.73
C VAL A 42 11.23 18.49 4.17
N GLU A 43 11.58 19.76 4.40
CA GLU A 43 11.50 20.34 5.74
C GLU A 43 10.05 20.48 6.20
N ALA A 44 9.14 20.93 5.33
CA ALA A 44 7.71 20.97 5.64
C ALA A 44 7.14 19.58 5.97
N ALA A 45 7.53 18.56 5.19
CA ALA A 45 7.18 17.17 5.44
C ALA A 45 7.64 16.70 6.82
N TRP A 46 8.88 17.03 7.20
CA TRP A 46 9.44 16.69 8.50
C TRP A 46 8.66 17.32 9.65
N GLN A 47 8.32 18.61 9.54
CA GLN A 47 7.52 19.31 10.55
C GLN A 47 6.13 18.67 10.72
N ARG A 48 5.50 18.22 9.62
CA ARG A 48 4.22 17.50 9.68
C ARG A 48 4.36 16.10 10.28
N PHE A 49 5.40 15.36 9.88
CA PHE A 49 5.55 13.94 10.17
C PHE A 49 5.54 13.60 11.67
N GLY A 50 6.14 14.47 12.48
CA GLY A 50 6.23 14.27 13.93
C GLY A 50 4.87 14.15 14.64
N SER A 51 3.81 14.81 14.14
CA SER A 51 2.50 14.84 14.80
C SER A 51 1.53 13.76 14.32
N ILE A 52 1.80 13.10 13.18
CA ILE A 52 0.90 12.10 12.57
C ILE A 52 0.62 10.92 13.51
N LEU A 53 1.65 10.29 14.08
CA LEU A 53 1.43 9.13 14.95
C LEU A 53 0.66 9.49 16.23
N PRO A 54 1.01 10.57 16.97
CA PRO A 54 0.20 11.03 18.10
C PRO A 54 -1.26 11.28 17.73
N GLU A 55 -1.53 11.97 16.61
CA GLU A 55 -2.88 12.21 16.09
C GLU A 55 -3.66 10.90 15.89
N LEU A 56 -3.09 9.93 15.16
CA LEU A 56 -3.73 8.63 14.91
C LEU A 56 -3.99 7.84 16.20
N VAL A 57 -3.10 7.94 17.19
CA VAL A 57 -3.29 7.28 18.50
C VAL A 57 -4.52 7.84 19.23
N THR A 58 -4.81 9.14 19.12
CA THR A 58 -6.01 9.72 19.76
C THR A 58 -7.32 9.17 19.18
N GLU A 59 -7.31 8.73 17.91
CA GLU A 59 -8.49 8.23 17.20
C GLU A 59 -8.49 6.70 17.03
N LEU A 60 -7.46 6.00 17.52
CA LEU A 60 -7.21 4.58 17.25
C LEU A 60 -8.39 3.67 17.59
N SER A 61 -9.08 3.95 18.70
CA SER A 61 -10.26 3.16 19.12
C SER A 61 -11.43 3.23 18.13
N GLN A 62 -11.55 4.35 17.39
CA GLN A 62 -12.55 4.51 16.34
C GLN A 62 -12.05 3.95 15.00
N LEU A 63 -10.78 4.18 14.67
CA LEU A 63 -10.15 3.69 13.44
C LEU A 63 -10.22 2.16 13.30
N ARG A 64 -10.20 1.44 14.44
CA ARG A 64 -10.32 -0.02 14.51
C ARG A 64 -11.76 -0.55 14.43
N ARG A 65 -12.77 0.32 14.43
CA ARG A 65 -14.17 -0.12 14.27
C ARG A 65 -14.49 -0.30 12.79
N PRO A 66 -15.43 -1.21 12.45
CA PRO A 66 -15.95 -1.29 11.10
C PRO A 66 -16.46 0.07 10.63
N VAL A 67 -16.10 0.45 9.41
CA VAL A 67 -16.57 1.69 8.79
C VAL A 67 -18.07 1.57 8.53
N GLY A 68 -18.83 2.58 8.94
CA GLY A 68 -20.27 2.66 8.73
C GLY A 68 -20.75 4.12 8.81
N ASP A 69 -22.05 4.34 8.66
CA ASP A 69 -22.64 5.66 8.39
C ASP A 69 -22.43 6.76 9.46
N LYS A 70 -21.83 6.43 10.61
CA LYS A 70 -21.65 7.35 11.75
C LYS A 70 -20.19 7.62 12.10
N THR A 71 -19.23 7.14 11.32
CA THR A 71 -17.82 7.33 11.63
C THR A 71 -17.36 8.72 11.16
N THR A 72 -17.00 9.59 12.10
CA THR A 72 -16.43 10.93 11.81
C THR A 72 -15.06 11.05 12.45
N PHE A 73 -14.05 11.29 11.63
CA PHE A 73 -12.67 11.49 12.08
C PHE A 73 -12.30 12.98 12.12
N GLN A 74 -11.38 13.33 13.02
CA GLN A 74 -11.00 14.73 13.29
C GLN A 74 -9.71 15.11 12.58
N THR A 75 -8.73 14.22 12.53
CA THR A 75 -7.41 14.50 11.97
C THR A 75 -7.39 14.23 10.46
N PRO A 76 -6.60 14.99 9.66
CA PRO A 76 -6.59 14.85 8.20
C PRO A 76 -6.27 13.43 7.71
N VAL A 77 -5.33 12.75 8.38
CA VAL A 77 -4.95 11.37 8.02
C VAL A 77 -6.09 10.41 8.32
N ALA A 78 -6.72 10.50 9.49
CA ALA A 78 -7.84 9.65 9.86
C ALA A 78 -9.07 9.86 8.94
N GLN A 79 -9.33 11.10 8.54
CA GLN A 79 -10.37 11.42 7.54
C GLN A 79 -10.08 10.73 6.20
N ARG A 80 -8.84 10.86 5.69
CA ARG A 80 -8.42 10.20 4.44
C ARG A 80 -8.56 8.67 4.52
N MET A 81 -8.24 8.07 5.68
CA MET A 81 -8.44 6.64 5.92
C MET A 81 -9.93 6.25 5.86
N GLY A 82 -10.80 7.02 6.52
CA GLY A 82 -12.24 6.80 6.51
C GLY A 82 -12.84 6.92 5.11
N ASP A 83 -12.48 7.98 4.38
CA ASP A 83 -12.97 8.25 3.04
C ASP A 83 -12.55 7.17 2.04
N ALA A 84 -11.31 6.69 2.12
CA ALA A 84 -10.83 5.60 1.28
C ALA A 84 -11.57 4.28 1.55
N CYS A 85 -11.88 3.98 2.81
CA CYS A 85 -12.59 2.75 3.19
C CYS A 85 -14.10 2.83 2.96
N TRP A 86 -14.68 4.02 2.92
CA TRP A 86 -16.12 4.24 2.82
C TRP A 86 -16.82 3.49 1.67
N PRO A 87 -16.31 3.47 0.42
CA PRO A 87 -16.94 2.73 -0.67
C PRO A 87 -17.15 1.23 -0.37
N TYR A 88 -16.31 0.64 0.49
CA TYR A 88 -16.29 -0.79 0.81
C TYR A 88 -17.10 -1.18 2.05
N ARG A 89 -17.73 -0.21 2.73
CA ARG A 89 -18.46 -0.37 4.01
C ARG A 89 -19.60 -1.40 4.03
N ARG A 90 -20.06 -1.88 2.87
CA ARG A 90 -21.04 -2.98 2.80
C ARG A 90 -20.43 -4.32 3.24
N GLY A 91 -19.12 -4.48 3.07
CA GLY A 91 -18.36 -5.58 3.64
C GLY A 91 -17.71 -5.18 4.96
N PHE A 92 -16.94 -6.09 5.54
CA PHE A 92 -16.11 -5.76 6.69
C PHE A 92 -14.84 -5.02 6.25
N VAL A 93 -14.67 -3.79 6.73
CA VAL A 93 -13.46 -2.99 6.56
C VAL A 93 -13.35 -2.02 7.73
N THR A 94 -12.15 -1.78 8.23
CA THR A 94 -11.84 -0.76 9.22
C THR A 94 -11.00 0.32 8.54
N ALA A 95 -10.93 1.53 9.13
CA ALA A 95 -10.09 2.59 8.57
C ALA A 95 -8.59 2.19 8.58
N MET A 96 -8.21 1.24 9.45
CA MET A 96 -6.84 0.72 9.54
C MET A 96 -6.32 0.13 8.22
N ALA A 97 -7.19 -0.29 7.31
CA ALA A 97 -6.83 -0.83 5.99
C ALA A 97 -6.27 0.21 5.00
N ALA A 98 -6.28 1.51 5.35
CA ALA A 98 -5.77 2.59 4.51
C ALA A 98 -4.68 3.43 5.22
N VAL A 99 -4.15 2.97 6.35
CA VAL A 99 -3.27 3.78 7.21
C VAL A 99 -1.99 4.19 6.49
N ALA A 100 -1.34 3.27 5.79
CA ALA A 100 -0.03 3.51 5.23
C ALA A 100 -0.11 4.43 4.01
N GLY A 101 -1.08 4.15 3.14
CA GLY A 101 -1.40 5.01 2.00
C GLY A 101 -1.84 6.41 2.42
N SER A 102 -2.67 6.53 3.46
CA SER A 102 -3.14 7.84 3.95
C SER A 102 -2.03 8.71 4.53
N VAL A 103 -1.05 8.10 5.21
CA VAL A 103 0.13 8.79 5.70
C VAL A 103 1.04 9.23 4.54
N ALA A 104 1.22 8.37 3.53
CA ALA A 104 1.99 8.70 2.35
C ALA A 104 1.36 9.88 1.57
N ASP A 105 0.05 9.84 1.35
CA ASP A 105 -0.71 10.92 0.71
C ASP A 105 -0.60 12.24 1.47
N GLU A 106 -0.66 12.21 2.82
CA GLU A 106 -0.52 13.40 3.65
C GLU A 106 0.83 14.08 3.48
N ILE A 107 1.91 13.28 3.57
CA ILE A 107 3.27 13.80 3.45
C ILE A 107 3.52 14.32 2.03
N LEU A 108 3.04 13.61 1.00
CA LEU A 108 3.10 14.06 -0.38
C LEU A 108 2.41 15.42 -0.53
N GLN A 109 1.19 15.56 -0.02
CA GLN A 109 0.43 16.80 -0.11
C GLN A 109 1.15 17.97 0.57
N VAL A 110 1.74 17.75 1.75
CA VAL A 110 2.52 18.78 2.46
C VAL A 110 3.74 19.23 1.65
N ILE A 111 4.47 18.29 1.04
CA ILE A 111 5.63 18.61 0.18
C ILE A 111 5.19 19.52 -0.97
N LEU A 112 4.14 19.14 -1.68
CA LEU A 112 3.67 19.86 -2.88
C LEU A 112 3.09 21.24 -2.53
N GLN A 113 2.44 21.39 -1.39
CA GLN A 113 1.91 22.67 -0.92
C GLN A 113 3.03 23.64 -0.52
N ALA A 114 4.09 23.14 0.12
CA ALA A 114 5.21 23.97 0.56
C ALA A 114 6.14 24.36 -0.60
N ALA A 115 6.25 23.52 -1.62
CA ALA A 115 7.17 23.70 -2.74
C ALA A 115 6.48 23.46 -4.09
N PRO A 116 5.71 24.42 -4.61
CA PRO A 116 5.17 24.32 -5.96
C PRO A 116 6.31 24.34 -6.99
N GLY A 117 6.22 23.50 -8.03
CA GLY A 117 7.22 23.43 -9.10
C GLY A 117 8.20 22.25 -9.01
N LEU A 118 8.01 21.34 -8.06
CA LEU A 118 8.67 20.03 -8.08
C LEU A 118 8.29 19.28 -9.36
N ARG A 119 9.24 18.50 -9.89
CA ARG A 119 9.05 17.66 -11.09
C ARG A 119 8.33 16.38 -10.74
N ARG A 120 8.84 15.63 -9.75
CA ARG A 120 8.20 14.39 -9.31
C ARG A 120 8.55 14.09 -7.85
N VAL A 121 7.62 13.43 -7.18
CA VAL A 121 7.73 13.07 -5.77
C VAL A 121 7.17 11.67 -5.60
N PHE A 122 7.84 10.84 -4.79
CA PHE A 122 7.20 9.67 -4.21
C PHE A 122 7.39 9.65 -2.70
N VAL A 123 6.38 9.15 -2.01
CA VAL A 123 6.42 8.87 -0.58
C VAL A 123 6.03 7.41 -0.41
N ASN A 124 6.98 6.56 -0.04
CA ASN A 124 6.76 5.14 0.16
C ASN A 124 6.73 4.80 1.65
N ASN A 125 5.59 4.31 2.12
CA ASN A 125 5.40 3.77 3.46
C ASN A 125 5.31 2.24 3.40
N GLY A 126 6.44 1.55 3.22
CA GLY A 126 6.48 0.10 3.08
C GLY A 126 6.00 -0.39 1.71
N GLY A 127 4.79 -0.95 1.62
CA GLY A 127 4.20 -1.42 0.35
C GLY A 127 3.35 -0.37 -0.38
N ASP A 128 3.16 0.79 0.25
CA ASP A 128 2.17 1.79 -0.12
C ASP A 128 2.88 3.09 -0.52
N ILE A 129 2.61 3.59 -1.72
CA ILE A 129 3.36 4.65 -2.38
C ILE A 129 2.40 5.72 -2.88
N ALA A 130 2.54 6.94 -2.37
CA ALA A 130 1.93 8.12 -2.96
C ALA A 130 2.87 8.72 -4.01
N LEU A 131 2.32 9.12 -5.16
CA LEU A 131 3.06 9.58 -6.32
C LEU A 131 2.57 10.95 -6.80
N TYR A 132 3.50 11.78 -7.19
CA TYR A 132 3.26 12.97 -8.00
C TYR A 132 4.25 13.00 -9.16
N LEU A 133 3.74 13.34 -10.35
CA LEU A 133 4.48 13.50 -11.59
C LEU A 133 3.99 14.77 -12.26
N SER A 134 4.88 15.72 -12.55
CA SER A 134 4.60 16.83 -13.46
C SER A 134 4.41 16.28 -14.88
N PRO A 135 3.85 17.06 -15.83
CA PRO A 135 3.77 16.64 -17.23
C PRO A 135 5.13 16.15 -17.74
N GLU A 136 5.11 15.14 -18.61
CA GLU A 136 6.28 14.44 -19.17
C GLU A 136 7.13 13.60 -18.20
N GLU A 137 6.90 13.67 -16.88
CA GLU A 137 7.62 12.82 -15.93
C GLU A 137 7.05 11.39 -15.89
N THR A 138 7.95 10.47 -15.58
CA THR A 138 7.63 9.05 -15.40
C THR A 138 8.33 8.45 -14.20
N TYR A 139 7.74 7.40 -13.63
CA TYR A 139 8.41 6.47 -12.73
C TYR A 139 8.38 5.06 -13.32
N THR A 140 9.44 4.29 -13.10
CA THR A 140 9.43 2.84 -13.30
C THR A 140 9.31 2.18 -11.94
N VAL A 141 8.23 1.43 -11.74
CA VAL A 141 7.90 0.76 -10.49
C VAL A 141 8.21 -0.72 -10.63
N GLY A 142 9.03 -1.26 -9.72
CA GLY A 142 9.29 -2.70 -9.66
C GLY A 142 8.17 -3.43 -8.92
N LEU A 143 7.71 -4.55 -9.49
CA LEU A 143 6.76 -5.46 -8.87
C LEU A 143 7.54 -6.61 -8.22
N VAL A 144 7.26 -6.87 -6.95
CA VAL A 144 7.89 -7.95 -6.18
C VAL A 144 6.79 -8.74 -5.46
N SER A 145 6.62 -9.98 -5.85
CA SER A 145 5.63 -10.92 -5.31
C SER A 145 6.14 -11.71 -4.10
N ASN A 146 7.47 -11.81 -3.94
CA ASN A 146 8.10 -12.52 -2.83
C ASN A 146 9.22 -11.71 -2.17
N ILE A 147 8.87 -10.92 -1.16
CA ILE A 147 9.83 -10.03 -0.47
C ILE A 147 10.91 -10.80 0.31
N ASP A 148 10.60 -12.00 0.82
CA ASP A 148 11.57 -12.82 1.56
C ASP A 148 12.67 -13.35 0.66
N GLN A 149 12.31 -13.77 -0.56
CA GLN A 149 13.28 -14.16 -1.58
C GLN A 149 14.19 -12.98 -1.94
N VAL A 150 13.63 -11.77 -2.08
CA VAL A 150 14.40 -10.56 -2.32
C VAL A 150 15.39 -10.30 -1.18
N ARG A 151 14.97 -10.38 0.08
CA ARG A 151 15.86 -10.17 1.25
C ARG A 151 17.04 -11.14 1.28
N VAL A 152 16.79 -12.42 0.97
CA VAL A 152 17.86 -13.43 0.87
C VAL A 152 18.82 -13.11 -0.27
N THR A 153 18.31 -12.72 -1.44
CA THR A 153 19.15 -12.39 -2.61
C THR A 153 19.92 -11.08 -2.44
N ALA A 154 19.37 -10.08 -1.75
CA ALA A 154 20.00 -8.77 -1.53
C ALA A 154 21.27 -8.87 -0.66
N LEU A 155 21.39 -9.93 0.15
CA LEU A 155 22.62 -10.24 0.89
C LEU A 155 23.73 -10.80 -0.01
N ALA A 156 23.39 -11.29 -1.20
CA ALA A 156 24.32 -11.94 -2.14
C ALA A 156 24.59 -11.12 -3.41
N VAL A 157 23.64 -10.28 -3.85
CA VAL A 157 23.74 -9.47 -5.06
C VAL A 157 23.23 -8.05 -4.76
N PRO A 158 23.97 -6.97 -5.13
CA PRO A 158 23.60 -5.59 -4.81
C PRO A 158 22.42 -5.04 -5.62
N THR A 159 21.75 -5.87 -6.44
CA THR A 159 20.65 -5.45 -7.31
C THR A 159 19.48 -6.41 -7.15
N ILE A 160 18.33 -5.87 -6.75
CA ILE A 160 17.08 -6.61 -6.66
C ILE A 160 16.51 -6.69 -8.09
N ALA A 161 16.36 -7.90 -8.62
CA ALA A 161 15.61 -8.12 -9.85
C ALA A 161 14.12 -8.19 -9.49
N PRO A 162 13.28 -7.24 -9.95
CA PRO A 162 11.84 -7.33 -9.73
C PRO A 162 11.24 -8.44 -10.62
N ASP A 163 10.11 -9.00 -10.21
CA ASP A 163 9.34 -9.99 -10.99
C ASP A 163 8.66 -9.37 -12.21
N GLY A 164 8.62 -8.04 -12.27
CA GLY A 164 8.10 -7.25 -13.37
C GLY A 164 8.28 -5.76 -13.13
N THR A 165 8.05 -4.95 -14.14
CA THR A 165 8.07 -3.49 -14.00
C THR A 165 6.83 -2.86 -14.59
N LEU A 166 6.45 -1.69 -14.07
CA LEU A 166 5.36 -0.87 -14.57
C LEU A 166 5.84 0.57 -14.71
N THR A 167 5.72 1.14 -15.91
CA THR A 167 6.02 2.55 -16.14
C THR A 167 4.75 3.38 -15.92
N VAL A 168 4.81 4.27 -14.94
CA VAL A 168 3.76 5.23 -14.62
C VAL A 168 4.06 6.55 -15.31
N HIS A 169 3.10 7.05 -16.09
CA HIS A 169 3.13 8.36 -16.73
C HIS A 169 2.16 9.31 -16.03
N ALA A 170 2.51 10.61 -15.98
CA ALA A 170 1.63 11.64 -15.41
C ALA A 170 0.20 11.63 -16.00
N SER A 171 0.06 11.32 -17.30
CA SER A 171 -1.22 11.30 -18.01
C SER A 171 -2.17 10.17 -17.59
N GLN A 172 -1.67 9.16 -16.84
CA GLN A 172 -2.47 8.01 -16.42
C GLN A 172 -3.30 8.29 -15.17
N GLY A 173 -3.07 9.41 -14.47
CA GLY A 173 -3.81 9.77 -13.25
C GLY A 173 -3.54 8.87 -12.05
N ILE A 174 -2.47 8.06 -12.08
CA ILE A 174 -2.04 7.21 -10.97
C ILE A 174 -1.31 8.08 -9.95
N GLY A 175 -1.95 8.33 -8.81
CA GLY A 175 -1.35 9.01 -7.66
C GLY A 175 -1.04 8.08 -6.49
N GLY A 176 -1.44 6.80 -6.59
CA GLY A 176 -1.22 5.81 -5.54
C GLY A 176 -0.95 4.41 -6.07
N ILE A 177 -0.02 3.72 -5.41
CA ILE A 177 0.27 2.31 -5.61
C ILE A 177 0.34 1.63 -4.25
N ALA A 178 -0.28 0.46 -4.09
CA ALA A 178 -0.19 -0.30 -2.85
C ALA A 178 -0.07 -1.79 -3.14
N THR A 179 0.59 -2.52 -2.25
CA THR A 179 0.76 -3.97 -2.37
C THR A 179 0.37 -4.68 -1.08
N SER A 180 -0.53 -5.66 -1.19
CA SER A 180 -0.99 -6.50 -0.08
C SER A 180 -0.86 -7.97 -0.42
N GLY A 181 -0.69 -8.84 0.59
CA GLY A 181 -0.50 -10.27 0.40
C GLY A 181 -0.35 -10.99 1.73
N TRP A 182 -0.52 -12.31 1.75
CA TRP A 182 -0.50 -13.07 3.02
C TRP A 182 0.88 -13.11 3.69
N ARG A 183 1.96 -12.90 2.92
CA ARG A 183 3.35 -12.77 3.42
C ARG A 183 3.72 -11.35 3.83
N GLY A 184 2.78 -10.40 3.71
CA GLY A 184 3.01 -9.00 4.02
C GLY A 184 3.10 -8.71 5.53
N ARG A 185 3.39 -7.44 5.86
CA ARG A 185 3.40 -6.95 7.25
C ARG A 185 2.02 -6.92 7.92
N SER A 186 0.97 -6.95 7.12
CA SER A 186 -0.43 -6.88 7.55
C SER A 186 -1.09 -8.23 7.33
N PHE A 187 -1.99 -8.62 8.23
CA PHE A 187 -2.73 -9.87 8.07
C PHE A 187 -3.65 -9.82 6.86
N SER A 188 -3.64 -10.91 6.09
CA SER A 188 -4.57 -11.14 4.99
C SER A 188 -5.50 -12.30 5.32
N MET A 189 -6.76 -12.19 4.91
CA MET A 189 -7.72 -13.29 4.90
C MET A 189 -7.66 -14.09 3.60
N GLY A 190 -6.99 -13.59 2.56
CA GLY A 190 -6.80 -14.29 1.30
C GLY A 190 -5.47 -15.03 1.22
N ILE A 191 -5.21 -15.65 0.07
CA ILE A 191 -4.02 -16.47 -0.18
C ILE A 191 -3.08 -15.88 -1.23
N ALA A 192 -3.40 -14.73 -1.83
CA ALA A 192 -2.51 -14.06 -2.78
C ALA A 192 -1.14 -13.77 -2.17
N ASP A 193 -0.07 -14.16 -2.87
CA ASP A 193 1.29 -13.81 -2.48
C ASP A 193 1.48 -12.29 -2.55
N SER A 194 0.94 -11.68 -3.62
CA SER A 194 0.84 -10.23 -3.74
C SER A 194 -0.36 -9.82 -4.60
N VAL A 195 -0.93 -8.68 -4.26
CA VAL A 195 -1.87 -7.90 -5.07
C VAL A 195 -1.37 -6.46 -5.05
N THR A 196 -0.92 -5.98 -6.19
CA THR A 196 -0.54 -4.58 -6.39
C THR A 196 -1.68 -3.83 -7.05
N VAL A 197 -2.13 -2.73 -6.46
CA VAL A 197 -3.22 -1.89 -6.98
C VAL A 197 -2.68 -0.52 -7.36
N LEU A 198 -3.20 0.03 -8.46
CA LEU A 198 -3.01 1.39 -8.92
C LEU A 198 -4.30 2.17 -8.69
N ALA A 199 -4.23 3.34 -8.07
CA ALA A 199 -5.39 4.20 -7.83
C ALA A 199 -5.03 5.70 -7.92
N VAL A 200 -6.03 6.57 -7.78
CA VAL A 200 -5.83 8.02 -7.82
C VAL A 200 -5.08 8.52 -6.58
N THR A 201 -5.21 7.83 -5.44
CA THR A 201 -4.44 8.13 -4.22
C THR A 201 -3.88 6.85 -3.58
N ALA A 202 -2.84 6.98 -2.76
CA ALA A 202 -2.25 5.82 -2.08
C ALA A 202 -3.22 5.22 -1.07
N ALA A 203 -4.01 6.04 -0.37
CA ALA A 203 -5.05 5.57 0.55
C ALA A 203 -6.09 4.67 -0.15
N GLN A 204 -6.53 5.03 -1.36
CA GLN A 204 -7.44 4.20 -2.16
C GLN A 204 -6.78 2.89 -2.60
N ALA A 205 -5.51 2.96 -3.03
CA ALA A 205 -4.77 1.77 -3.42
C ALA A 205 -4.60 0.80 -2.24
N ASP A 206 -4.25 1.30 -1.04
CA ASP A 206 -3.96 0.51 0.19
C ASP A 206 -5.16 -0.36 0.60
N VAL A 207 -6.33 0.26 0.76
CA VAL A 207 -7.55 -0.46 1.10
C VAL A 207 -7.96 -1.43 -0.02
N ALA A 208 -7.88 -1.02 -1.28
CA ALA A 208 -8.27 -1.87 -2.40
C ALA A 208 -7.35 -3.08 -2.53
N ALA A 209 -6.03 -2.91 -2.38
CA ALA A 209 -5.06 -4.00 -2.40
C ALA A 209 -5.36 -5.00 -1.30
N THR A 210 -5.60 -4.52 -0.08
CA THR A 210 -6.00 -5.36 1.06
C THR A 210 -7.26 -6.15 0.78
N LEU A 211 -8.31 -5.49 0.28
CA LEU A 211 -9.59 -6.16 0.08
C LEU A 211 -9.60 -7.08 -1.15
N ILE A 212 -8.92 -6.75 -2.25
CA ILE A 212 -8.77 -7.66 -3.41
C ILE A 212 -7.92 -8.88 -3.03
N ALA A 213 -6.84 -8.68 -2.28
CA ALA A 213 -6.03 -9.80 -1.78
C ALA A 213 -6.89 -10.78 -0.97
N ASN A 214 -7.83 -10.28 -0.17
CA ASN A 214 -8.78 -11.11 0.58
C ASN A 214 -9.76 -11.90 -0.31
N GLN A 215 -10.02 -11.44 -1.54
CA GLN A 215 -10.89 -12.14 -2.50
C GLN A 215 -10.17 -13.22 -3.30
N VAL A 216 -8.84 -13.14 -3.42
CA VAL A 216 -8.02 -14.26 -3.89
C VAL A 216 -7.98 -15.29 -2.77
N ASN A 217 -8.92 -16.24 -2.80
CA ASN A 217 -9.12 -17.16 -1.70
C ASN A 217 -9.62 -18.53 -2.18
N ALA A 218 -9.38 -19.56 -1.37
CA ALA A 218 -9.84 -20.92 -1.59
C ALA A 218 -9.88 -21.68 -0.25
N ASP A 219 -10.70 -22.74 -0.19
CA ASP A 219 -10.61 -23.75 0.86
C ASP A 219 -9.78 -24.93 0.36
N HIS A 220 -8.65 -25.18 1.01
CA HIS A 220 -7.75 -26.29 0.67
C HIS A 220 -6.96 -26.72 1.92
N PRO A 221 -6.70 -28.02 2.15
CA PRO A 221 -5.93 -28.49 3.31
C PRO A 221 -4.51 -27.91 3.43
N GLY A 222 -3.94 -27.45 2.31
CA GLY A 222 -2.65 -26.75 2.28
C GLY A 222 -2.68 -25.30 2.76
N ILE A 223 -3.84 -24.76 3.16
CA ILE A 223 -3.97 -23.39 3.65
C ILE A 223 -4.18 -23.42 5.16
N THR A 224 -3.21 -22.90 5.91
CA THR A 224 -3.29 -22.79 7.37
C THR A 224 -3.82 -21.42 7.76
N ARG A 225 -4.79 -21.39 8.67
CA ARG A 225 -5.40 -20.16 9.18
C ARG A 225 -5.53 -20.18 10.69
N ALA A 226 -5.40 -19.01 11.31
CA ALA A 226 -5.64 -18.80 12.74
C ALA A 226 -6.45 -17.50 12.96
N PRO A 227 -7.21 -17.38 14.06
CA PRO A 227 -7.82 -16.11 14.44
C PRO A 227 -6.76 -15.02 14.62
N ALA A 228 -6.99 -13.83 14.07
CA ALA A 228 -6.01 -12.75 14.08
C ALA A 228 -5.56 -12.37 15.51
N ASN A 229 -6.49 -12.35 16.46
CA ASN A 229 -6.24 -12.05 17.87
C ASN A 229 -5.42 -13.12 18.61
N THR A 230 -5.16 -14.29 18.01
CA THR A 230 -4.21 -15.28 18.56
C THR A 230 -2.78 -15.05 18.08
N LEU A 231 -2.60 -14.23 17.03
CA LEU A 231 -1.31 -13.94 16.42
C LEU A 231 -0.79 -12.55 16.80
N LYS A 232 -1.69 -11.58 16.99
CA LYS A 232 -1.35 -10.21 17.37
C LYS A 232 -2.43 -9.63 18.27
N ASP A 233 -1.99 -9.15 19.44
CA ASP A 233 -2.86 -8.44 20.37
C ASP A 233 -3.41 -7.16 19.73
N ASP A 234 -4.63 -6.79 20.12
CA ASP A 234 -5.30 -5.55 19.70
C ASP A 234 -5.43 -5.35 18.18
N THR A 235 -5.45 -6.43 17.40
CA THR A 235 -5.80 -6.39 15.97
C THR A 235 -7.24 -5.94 15.76
N ASP A 236 -7.45 -5.13 14.74
CA ASP A 236 -8.76 -4.67 14.29
C ASP A 236 -9.59 -5.78 13.62
N LEU A 237 -8.96 -6.91 13.27
CA LEU A 237 -9.61 -8.07 12.65
C LEU A 237 -10.28 -9.00 13.67
N GLY A 238 -10.00 -8.86 14.98
CA GLY A 238 -10.61 -9.68 16.03
C GLY A 238 -10.36 -11.18 15.85
N ASP A 239 -11.43 -11.97 15.87
CA ASP A 239 -11.43 -13.44 15.74
C ASP A 239 -11.38 -13.94 14.28
N ARG A 240 -11.30 -13.04 13.30
CA ARG A 240 -11.29 -13.40 11.88
C ARG A 240 -10.08 -14.26 11.56
N ARG A 241 -10.31 -15.31 10.77
CA ARG A 241 -9.29 -16.26 10.36
C ARG A 241 -8.40 -15.64 9.28
N VAL A 242 -7.16 -15.36 9.63
CA VAL A 242 -6.13 -14.85 8.72
C VAL A 242 -5.22 -15.97 8.27
N THR A 243 -4.63 -15.83 7.09
CA THR A 243 -3.71 -16.81 6.51
C THR A 243 -2.39 -16.79 7.28
N VAL A 244 -1.95 -17.96 7.71
CA VAL A 244 -0.67 -18.18 8.40
C VAL A 244 0.35 -18.80 7.45
N ASP A 245 -0.09 -19.76 6.66
CA ASP A 245 0.75 -20.46 5.69
C ASP A 245 -0.07 -20.94 4.49
N VAL A 246 0.57 -20.96 3.32
CA VAL A 246 0.00 -21.46 2.07
C VAL A 246 1.02 -22.41 1.43
N GLY A 247 0.79 -23.71 1.59
CA GLY A 247 1.55 -24.76 0.91
C GLY A 247 1.22 -24.85 -0.58
N PRO A 248 1.89 -25.73 -1.35
CA PRO A 248 1.64 -25.91 -2.77
C PRO A 248 0.17 -26.23 -3.06
N LEU A 249 -0.42 -25.51 -4.01
CA LEU A 249 -1.82 -25.67 -4.41
C LEU A 249 -1.94 -26.27 -5.82
N PRO A 250 -3.00 -27.05 -6.11
CA PRO A 250 -3.30 -27.45 -7.47
C PRO A 250 -3.52 -26.23 -8.38
N GLU A 251 -3.03 -26.28 -9.61
CA GLU A 251 -3.14 -25.19 -10.59
C GLU A 251 -4.60 -24.74 -10.78
N THR A 252 -5.55 -25.66 -10.75
CA THR A 252 -6.98 -25.36 -10.87
C THR A 252 -7.49 -24.46 -9.75
N ILE A 253 -7.04 -24.69 -8.51
CA ILE A 253 -7.38 -23.87 -7.34
C ILE A 253 -6.75 -22.48 -7.47
N ILE A 254 -5.48 -22.43 -7.89
CA ILE A 254 -4.75 -21.17 -8.11
C ILE A 254 -5.49 -20.30 -9.14
N ARG A 255 -5.81 -20.87 -10.30
CA ARG A 255 -6.52 -20.15 -11.38
C ARG A 255 -7.90 -19.68 -10.95
N GLN A 256 -8.65 -20.49 -10.21
CA GLN A 256 -9.97 -20.11 -9.71
C GLN A 256 -9.89 -18.95 -8.71
N ALA A 257 -8.95 -19.01 -7.74
CA ALA A 257 -8.75 -17.95 -6.76
C ALA A 257 -8.34 -16.63 -7.42
N LEU A 258 -7.39 -16.68 -8.37
CA LEU A 258 -6.97 -15.50 -9.14
C LEU A 258 -8.09 -14.94 -10.01
N THR A 259 -8.87 -15.80 -10.67
CA THR A 259 -10.03 -15.39 -11.48
C THR A 259 -11.04 -14.62 -10.64
N HIS A 260 -11.34 -15.10 -9.44
CA HIS A 260 -12.27 -14.43 -8.52
C HIS A 260 -11.74 -13.05 -8.08
N GLY A 261 -10.48 -12.97 -7.65
CA GLY A 261 -9.85 -11.69 -7.31
C GLY A 261 -9.84 -10.70 -8.48
N ALA A 262 -9.52 -11.17 -9.69
CA ALA A 262 -9.52 -10.36 -10.90
C ALA A 262 -10.93 -9.88 -11.29
N GLN A 263 -11.98 -10.67 -11.06
CA GLN A 263 -13.37 -10.24 -11.28
C GLN A 263 -13.74 -9.08 -10.35
N VAL A 264 -13.37 -9.15 -9.07
CA VAL A 264 -13.61 -8.06 -8.10
C VAL A 264 -12.81 -6.81 -8.50
N ALA A 265 -11.55 -6.97 -8.88
CA ALA A 265 -10.72 -5.86 -9.35
C ALA A 265 -11.33 -5.18 -10.60
N ARG A 266 -11.85 -5.94 -11.58
CA ARG A 266 -12.55 -5.39 -12.76
C ARG A 266 -13.81 -4.64 -12.37
N GLN A 267 -14.59 -5.15 -11.42
CA GLN A 267 -15.78 -4.45 -10.93
C GLN A 267 -15.40 -3.11 -10.29
N TRP A 268 -14.40 -3.09 -9.41
CA TRP A 268 -13.96 -1.86 -8.75
C TRP A 268 -13.27 -0.87 -9.70
N GLN A 269 -12.64 -1.36 -10.76
CA GLN A 269 -12.16 -0.50 -11.84
C GLN A 269 -13.34 0.14 -12.59
N ALA A 270 -14.38 -0.62 -12.92
CA ALA A 270 -15.59 -0.11 -13.55
C ALA A 270 -16.35 0.91 -12.67
N ASP A 271 -16.32 0.71 -11.35
CA ASP A 271 -16.88 1.63 -10.36
C ASP A 271 -15.98 2.86 -10.07
N GLY A 272 -14.81 2.95 -10.71
CA GLY A 272 -13.86 4.05 -10.56
C GLY A 272 -13.11 4.08 -9.22
N LEU A 273 -13.10 2.97 -8.48
CA LEU A 273 -12.43 2.84 -7.19
C LEU A 273 -10.93 2.52 -7.32
N ILE A 274 -10.54 1.88 -8.42
CA ILE A 274 -9.14 1.61 -8.78
C ILE A 274 -8.91 1.91 -10.26
N LEU A 275 -7.65 2.09 -10.65
CA LEU A 275 -7.23 2.25 -12.04
C LEU A 275 -6.74 0.91 -12.63
N GLY A 276 -6.16 0.05 -11.81
CA GLY A 276 -5.73 -1.29 -12.23
C GLY A 276 -5.19 -2.12 -11.08
N ALA A 277 -4.93 -3.40 -11.34
CA ALA A 277 -4.37 -4.34 -10.38
C ALA A 277 -3.54 -5.45 -11.04
N VAL A 278 -2.53 -5.94 -10.33
CA VAL A 278 -1.77 -7.16 -10.65
C VAL A 278 -1.87 -8.11 -9.46
N LEU A 279 -2.27 -9.35 -9.70
CA LEU A 279 -2.51 -10.37 -8.68
C LEU A 279 -1.58 -11.55 -8.94
N VAL A 280 -0.87 -12.01 -7.91
CA VAL A 280 0.11 -13.11 -8.01
C VAL A 280 -0.18 -14.17 -6.95
N LEU A 281 -0.18 -15.44 -7.39
CA LEU A 281 -0.30 -16.61 -6.52
C LEU A 281 0.51 -17.78 -7.09
N GLN A 282 1.54 -18.22 -6.35
CA GLN A 282 2.44 -19.33 -6.66
C GLN A 282 2.91 -19.31 -8.12
N GLY A 283 3.48 -18.17 -8.53
CA GLY A 283 4.04 -17.95 -9.87
C GLY A 283 3.01 -17.70 -10.98
N HIS A 284 1.71 -17.74 -10.67
CA HIS A 284 0.65 -17.41 -11.63
C HIS A 284 0.23 -15.96 -11.44
N VAL A 285 -0.02 -15.28 -12.56
CA VAL A 285 -0.32 -13.85 -12.60
C VAL A 285 -1.65 -13.62 -13.32
N GLU A 286 -2.50 -12.79 -12.73
CA GLU A 286 -3.65 -12.17 -13.38
C GLU A 286 -3.51 -10.65 -13.29
N ALA A 287 -3.93 -9.94 -14.34
CA ALA A 287 -3.83 -8.49 -14.37
C ALA A 287 -5.12 -7.85 -14.89
N VAL A 288 -5.44 -6.69 -14.32
CA VAL A 288 -6.54 -5.82 -14.68
C VAL A 288 -5.94 -4.46 -14.95
N PHE A 289 -5.70 -4.13 -16.21
CA PHE A 289 -5.21 -2.82 -16.61
C PHE A 289 -6.32 -2.07 -17.36
N PRO A 290 -6.34 -0.73 -17.33
CA PRO A 290 -7.17 0.01 -18.26
C PRO A 290 -6.71 -0.30 -19.69
N ALA A 291 -7.59 -0.13 -20.66
CA ALA A 291 -7.18 -0.05 -22.06
C ALA A 291 -6.37 1.24 -22.26
N LEU A 292 -5.11 1.28 -21.82
CA LEU A 292 -4.18 2.37 -22.11
C LEU A 292 -3.54 2.14 -23.48
N ALA A 293 -3.25 3.25 -24.17
CA ALA A 293 -2.72 3.26 -25.55
C ALA A 293 -1.32 2.60 -25.68
N GLU A 294 -0.61 2.39 -24.56
CA GLU A 294 0.59 1.56 -24.51
C GLU A 294 0.46 0.54 -23.37
N PRO A 295 0.72 -0.76 -23.63
CA PRO A 295 0.56 -1.79 -22.64
C PRO A 295 1.57 -1.60 -21.50
N CYS A 296 1.10 -1.68 -20.25
CA CYS A 296 1.95 -2.01 -19.13
C CYS A 296 2.68 -3.32 -19.46
N ARG A 297 3.98 -3.23 -19.73
CA ARG A 297 4.79 -4.42 -20.03
C ARG A 297 5.16 -5.08 -18.71
N TYR A 298 4.35 -6.03 -18.27
CA TYR A 298 4.84 -7.06 -17.36
C TYR A 298 5.91 -7.86 -18.11
N VAL A 299 7.17 -7.61 -17.79
CA VAL A 299 8.33 -8.38 -18.28
C VAL A 299 8.77 -9.26 -17.11
N ALA A 300 8.39 -10.53 -17.15
CA ALA A 300 8.96 -11.56 -16.28
C ALA A 300 10.38 -11.94 -16.73
#